data_AF-A0A2A2KR94-F1
#
_entry.id   AF-A0A2A2KR94-F1
#
_cell.length_a   1.000
_cell.length_b   1.000
_cell.length_c   1.000
_cell.angle_alpha   90.00
_cell.angle_beta   90.00
_cell.angle_gamma   90.00
#
_symmetry.space_group_name_H-M   'P 1'
#
loop_
_entity.id
_entity.type
_entity.pdbx_description
1 polymer ?
#
loop_
_entity_poly.entity_id
_entity_poly.type
_entity_poly.pdbx_seq_one_letter_code
_entity_poly.pdbx_strand_id
1 'polypeptide(L)'
;MQLRKAHRQEIRTLSDEKRKMWEDTLNAMKRSGQYNQLMRVHKYAGVHSGPGFVIWHREFLKRLEIVVRRQLTDVNMGVPYWDSSLDALLPTPKDSIMFSELFFAAYFWGRAQIFRDFDSDSSGELLNNARIDWIINSPNLDHVIGTTMPLETCPMNHTLDPRMLEYSHDYVHFFVSGDLGRSYSSSNDVIFIYHHSMIDWIFETWRQNMQTRTQRERDYPHSDERCFPAWHFAERPMPMLDPFLNRDALSNAYTDELYGFASRPNCSRENQDCGSKYLFCFIPKSEAEAPYCMSKVKMGGDCTGLEKYPVCYRGICRETARVESRCHPIPEEHQENPTKTKESEKLKKPKKFNPLKEHPLKKNKLPEAM
;
A
#
# COMPACT_ATOMS: atom_id res chain seq x y z
N MET A 1 18.18 -13.59 -12.33
CA MET A 1 17.72 -13.64 -10.93
C MET A 1 16.46 -14.49 -10.88
N GLN A 2 16.42 -15.54 -10.06
CA GLN A 2 15.22 -16.36 -9.87
C GLN A 2 14.30 -15.68 -8.85
N LEU A 3 13.08 -15.34 -9.24
CA LEU A 3 12.10 -14.73 -8.34
C LEU A 3 11.62 -15.77 -7.33
N ARG A 4 11.55 -15.40 -6.05
CA ARG A 4 10.95 -16.21 -4.98
C ARG A 4 9.47 -15.86 -4.80
N LYS A 5 8.75 -16.54 -3.92
CA LYS A 5 7.44 -16.08 -3.48
C LYS A 5 7.57 -14.71 -2.79
N ALA A 6 6.80 -13.73 -3.21
CA ALA A 6 6.79 -12.38 -2.64
C ALA A 6 6.01 -12.31 -1.32
N HIS A 7 6.33 -11.34 -0.49
CA HIS A 7 5.59 -10.99 0.72
C HIS A 7 5.04 -9.57 0.60
N ARG A 8 3.72 -9.47 0.43
CA ARG A 8 2.99 -8.20 0.44
C ARG A 8 2.67 -7.83 1.89
N GLN A 9 3.05 -6.63 2.29
CA GLN A 9 2.99 -6.17 3.68
C GLN A 9 2.36 -4.78 3.74
N GLU A 10 1.81 -4.42 4.89
CA GLU A 10 1.31 -3.07 5.13
C GLU A 10 2.46 -2.07 5.00
N ILE A 11 2.28 -1.01 4.21
CA ILE A 11 3.37 -0.10 3.83
C ILE A 11 4.07 0.56 5.03
N ARG A 12 3.37 0.80 6.14
CA ARG A 12 3.91 1.36 7.38
C ARG A 12 4.66 0.34 8.22
N THR A 13 4.53 -0.96 7.99
CA THR A 13 5.35 -1.97 8.72
C THR A 13 6.66 -2.31 8.00
N LEU A 14 6.87 -1.78 6.79
CA LEU A 14 8.15 -1.88 6.11
C LEU A 14 9.26 -1.12 6.86
N SER A 15 10.46 -1.68 6.87
CA SER A 15 11.68 -0.93 7.23
C SER A 15 11.90 0.23 6.27
N ASP A 16 12.52 1.32 6.73
CA ASP A 16 12.82 2.50 5.91
C ASP A 16 13.58 2.17 4.63
N GLU A 17 14.52 1.22 4.69
CA GLU A 17 15.32 0.78 3.55
C GLU A 17 14.44 0.14 2.47
N LYS A 18 13.56 -0.79 2.85
CA LYS A 18 12.62 -1.44 1.93
C LYS A 18 11.62 -0.45 1.33
N ARG A 19 11.05 0.42 2.16
CA ARG A 19 10.11 1.45 1.71
C ARG A 19 10.80 2.37 0.69
N LYS A 20 11.98 2.89 1.02
CA LYS A 20 12.75 3.76 0.14
C LYS A 20 13.16 3.07 -1.16
N MET A 21 13.60 1.80 -1.10
CA MET A 21 13.94 1.02 -2.29
C MET A 21 12.74 0.86 -3.23
N TRP A 22 11.55 0.58 -2.69
CA TRP A 22 10.31 0.49 -3.47
C TRP A 22 9.93 1.83 -4.12
N GLU A 23 9.91 2.89 -3.31
CA GLU A 23 9.65 4.26 -3.73
C GLU A 23 10.62 4.75 -4.82
N ASP A 24 11.93 4.54 -4.63
CA ASP A 24 12.98 4.90 -5.59
C ASP A 24 12.85 4.10 -6.90
N THR A 25 12.42 2.84 -6.83
CA THR A 25 12.18 1.98 -8.00
C THR A 25 10.99 2.46 -8.81
N LEU A 26 9.85 2.73 -8.18
CA LEU A 26 8.69 3.28 -8.88
C LEU A 26 9.05 4.63 -9.52
N ASN A 27 9.81 5.47 -8.80
CA ASN A 27 10.33 6.73 -9.32
C ASN A 27 11.17 6.55 -10.59
N ALA A 28 12.08 5.58 -10.59
CA ALA A 28 12.88 5.25 -11.76
C ALA A 28 11.99 4.78 -12.93
N MET A 29 11.00 3.93 -12.66
CA MET A 29 10.02 3.48 -13.66
C MET A 29 9.18 4.62 -14.23
N LYS A 30 8.86 5.64 -13.42
CA LYS A 30 8.14 6.82 -13.91
C LYS A 30 9.01 7.67 -14.82
N ARG A 31 10.26 7.93 -14.41
CA ARG A 31 11.24 8.68 -15.22
C ARG A 31 11.54 8.00 -16.56
N SER A 32 11.61 6.67 -16.59
CA SER A 32 11.81 5.90 -17.83
C SER A 32 10.54 5.76 -18.68
N GLY A 33 9.37 6.13 -18.15
CA GLY A 33 8.08 5.95 -18.80
C GLY A 33 7.47 4.54 -18.67
N GLN A 34 8.20 3.58 -18.10
CA GLN A 34 7.73 2.20 -17.89
C GLN A 34 6.49 2.14 -17.00
N TYR A 35 6.43 2.95 -15.94
CA TYR A 35 5.25 3.07 -15.09
C TYR A 35 4.03 3.48 -15.92
N ASN A 36 4.16 4.54 -16.74
CA ASN A 36 3.05 5.05 -17.54
C ASN A 36 2.59 4.04 -18.61
N GLN A 37 3.49 3.22 -19.14
CA GLN A 37 3.12 2.14 -20.07
C GLN A 37 2.27 1.08 -19.39
N LEU A 38 2.62 0.66 -18.16
CA LEU A 38 1.83 -0.28 -17.38
C LEU A 38 0.46 0.30 -17.02
N MET A 39 0.39 1.55 -16.56
CA MET A 39 -0.86 2.16 -16.11
C MET A 39 -1.85 2.42 -17.26
N ARG A 40 -1.37 2.58 -18.51
CA ARG A 40 -2.25 2.65 -19.68
C ARG A 40 -3.09 1.40 -19.87
N VAL A 41 -2.62 0.23 -19.42
CA VAL A 41 -3.38 -1.02 -19.51
C VAL A 41 -4.70 -0.88 -18.75
N HIS A 42 -4.67 -0.39 -17.50
CA HIS A 42 -5.87 -0.13 -16.70
C HIS A 42 -6.77 0.93 -17.33
N LYS A 43 -6.18 2.04 -17.80
CA LYS A 43 -6.92 3.14 -18.44
C LYS A 43 -7.85 2.69 -19.58
N TYR A 44 -7.45 1.67 -20.35
CA TYR A 44 -8.18 1.21 -21.52
C TYR A 44 -8.89 -0.14 -21.33
N ALA A 45 -8.79 -0.77 -20.16
CA ALA A 45 -9.34 -2.11 -19.94
C ALA A 45 -10.86 -2.10 -19.74
N GLY A 46 -11.44 -1.09 -19.09
CA GLY A 46 -12.89 -0.98 -18.90
C GLY A 46 -13.51 -2.10 -18.04
N VAL A 47 -12.77 -2.60 -17.05
CA VAL A 47 -13.09 -3.84 -16.29
C VAL A 47 -13.78 -3.62 -14.94
N HIS A 48 -14.41 -2.47 -14.74
CA HIS A 48 -15.14 -2.14 -13.52
C HIS A 48 -16.61 -2.55 -13.67
N SER A 49 -17.35 -2.45 -12.57
CA SER A 49 -18.80 -2.57 -12.47
C SER A 49 -19.36 -3.98 -12.69
N GLY A 50 -18.52 -5.00 -12.57
CA GLY A 50 -18.86 -6.37 -12.92
C GLY A 50 -17.91 -7.40 -12.31
N PRO A 51 -18.23 -8.71 -12.41
CA PRO A 51 -17.48 -9.77 -11.73
C PRO A 51 -15.97 -9.83 -12.03
N GLY A 52 -15.58 -9.36 -13.21
CA GLY A 52 -14.18 -9.25 -13.63
C GLY A 52 -13.35 -8.23 -12.85
N PHE A 53 -13.96 -7.33 -12.07
CA PHE A 53 -13.27 -6.23 -11.39
C PHE A 53 -12.07 -6.70 -10.55
N VAL A 54 -12.30 -7.47 -9.49
CA VAL A 54 -11.24 -7.75 -8.52
C VAL A 54 -10.18 -8.72 -9.07
N ILE A 55 -10.61 -9.69 -9.88
CA ILE A 55 -9.71 -10.68 -10.48
C ILE A 55 -8.81 -10.07 -11.57
N TRP A 56 -9.32 -9.09 -12.34
CA TRP A 56 -8.51 -8.36 -13.30
C TRP A 56 -7.46 -7.51 -12.58
N HIS A 57 -7.84 -6.80 -11.52
CA HIS A 57 -6.90 -5.98 -10.74
C HIS A 57 -5.85 -6.84 -10.03
N ARG A 58 -6.21 -8.04 -9.53
CA ARG A 58 -5.27 -9.04 -9.02
C ARG A 58 -4.23 -9.42 -10.07
N GLU A 59 -4.67 -9.77 -11.29
CA GLU A 59 -3.75 -10.14 -12.38
C GLU A 59 -2.88 -8.97 -12.82
N PHE A 60 -3.45 -7.77 -12.91
CA PHE A 60 -2.73 -6.54 -13.20
C PHE A 60 -1.62 -6.27 -12.17
N LEU A 61 -1.95 -6.35 -10.88
CA LEU A 61 -0.98 -6.19 -9.79
C LEU A 61 0.11 -7.25 -9.83
N LYS A 62 -0.21 -8.52 -10.14
CA LYS A 62 0.80 -9.57 -10.33
C LYS A 62 1.80 -9.20 -11.43
N ARG A 63 1.30 -8.73 -12.59
CA ARG A 63 2.18 -8.33 -13.72
C ARG A 63 3.05 -7.13 -13.36
N LEU A 64 2.47 -6.13 -12.70
CA LEU A 64 3.21 -5.00 -12.16
C LEU A 64 4.30 -5.45 -11.19
N GLU A 65 3.96 -6.32 -10.25
CA GLU A 65 4.88 -6.85 -9.24
C GLU A 65 6.08 -7.55 -9.89
N ILE A 66 5.86 -8.39 -10.91
CA ILE A 66 6.94 -9.03 -11.66
C ILE A 66 7.89 -8.00 -12.29
N VAL A 67 7.37 -6.90 -12.83
CA VAL A 67 8.18 -5.84 -13.47
C VAL A 67 8.98 -5.06 -12.43
N VAL A 68 8.34 -4.67 -11.31
CA VAL A 68 9.01 -3.93 -10.23
C VAL A 68 10.09 -4.80 -9.60
N ARG A 69 9.80 -6.07 -9.30
CA ARG A 69 10.72 -6.99 -8.61
C ARG A 69 11.98 -7.33 -9.42
N ARG A 70 11.96 -7.16 -10.74
CA ARG A 70 13.18 -7.25 -11.57
C ARG A 70 14.18 -6.14 -11.30
N GLN A 71 13.75 -5.05 -10.66
CA GLN A 71 14.54 -3.87 -10.34
C GLN A 71 14.86 -3.76 -8.85
N LEU A 72 14.24 -4.59 -8.00
CA LEU A 72 14.50 -4.63 -6.56
C LEU A 72 15.68 -5.54 -6.23
N THR A 73 16.43 -5.18 -5.19
CA THR A 73 17.49 -6.04 -4.63
C THR A 73 16.94 -7.06 -3.62
N ASP A 74 15.80 -6.78 -2.97
CA ASP A 74 15.10 -7.74 -2.12
C ASP A 74 14.18 -8.65 -2.96
N VAL A 75 14.62 -9.89 -3.16
CA VAL A 75 13.88 -10.89 -3.95
C VAL A 75 12.59 -11.36 -3.30
N ASN A 76 12.35 -11.07 -2.01
CA ASN A 76 11.12 -11.46 -1.31
C ASN A 76 10.12 -10.31 -1.20
N MET A 77 10.46 -9.09 -1.65
CA MET A 77 9.55 -7.95 -1.57
C MET A 77 8.40 -8.10 -2.58
N GLY A 78 7.16 -8.00 -2.08
CA GLY A 78 5.95 -7.88 -2.88
C GLY A 78 5.43 -6.44 -2.92
N VAL A 79 4.37 -6.22 -3.70
CA VAL A 79 3.61 -4.96 -3.69
C VAL A 79 3.08 -4.71 -2.27
N PRO A 80 3.43 -3.61 -1.60
CA PRO A 80 2.86 -3.28 -0.31
C PRO A 80 1.38 -2.95 -0.43
N TYR A 81 0.59 -3.26 0.59
CA TYR A 81 -0.79 -2.80 0.68
C TYR A 81 -0.91 -1.60 1.62
N TRP A 82 -1.89 -0.74 1.37
CA TRP A 82 -2.26 0.35 2.26
C TRP A 82 -3.59 0.05 2.93
N ASP A 83 -3.54 -0.24 4.22
CA ASP A 83 -4.74 -0.45 5.03
C ASP A 83 -5.30 0.90 5.48
N SER A 84 -6.16 1.49 4.65
CA SER A 84 -6.75 2.81 4.92
C SER A 84 -7.67 2.82 6.14
N SER A 85 -8.07 1.66 6.67
CA SER A 85 -8.89 1.63 7.88
C SER A 85 -8.13 2.03 9.13
N LEU A 86 -6.81 1.98 9.11
CA LEU A 86 -5.98 2.52 10.18
C LEU A 86 -6.02 4.05 10.21
N ASP A 87 -6.29 4.67 9.05
CA ASP A 87 -6.38 6.12 8.87
C ASP A 87 -7.80 6.66 9.11
N ALA A 88 -8.82 5.86 8.77
CA ALA A 88 -10.24 6.18 9.00
C ALA A 88 -10.60 6.44 10.47
N LEU A 89 -9.76 5.97 11.39
CA LEU A 89 -9.95 6.10 12.84
C LEU A 89 -9.44 7.46 13.39
N LEU A 90 -8.76 8.26 12.57
CA LEU A 90 -8.28 9.58 12.94
C LEU A 90 -9.42 10.61 12.97
N PRO A 91 -9.32 11.67 13.80
CA PRO A 91 -10.29 12.77 13.80
C PRO A 91 -10.44 13.42 12.42
N THR A 92 -9.31 13.63 11.75
CA THR A 92 -9.24 14.13 10.37
C THR A 92 -8.39 13.16 9.54
N PRO A 93 -8.98 12.21 8.79
CA PRO A 93 -8.23 11.17 8.08
C PRO A 93 -7.16 11.68 7.09
N LYS A 94 -7.38 12.84 6.43
CA LYS A 94 -6.38 13.47 5.54
C LYS A 94 -5.12 14.00 6.25
N ASP A 95 -5.13 14.06 7.59
CA ASP A 95 -3.96 14.39 8.41
C ASP A 95 -3.10 13.18 8.78
N SER A 96 -3.47 11.99 8.29
CA SER A 96 -2.62 10.81 8.35
C SER A 96 -1.20 11.06 7.82
N ILE A 97 -0.22 10.40 8.44
CA ILE A 97 1.17 10.35 7.98
C ILE A 97 1.30 9.82 6.55
N MET A 98 0.33 9.02 6.07
CA MET A 98 0.29 8.53 4.69
C MET A 98 0.28 9.67 3.66
N PHE A 99 -0.33 10.80 4.00
CA PHE A 99 -0.44 11.99 3.15
C PHE A 99 0.60 13.06 3.51
N SER A 100 1.78 12.62 3.96
CA SER A 100 2.96 13.46 4.17
C SER A 100 3.99 13.25 3.06
N GLU A 101 5.01 14.11 3.04
CA GLU A 101 6.19 13.98 2.15
C GLU A 101 6.94 12.65 2.32
N LEU A 102 6.69 11.93 3.42
CA LEU A 102 7.35 10.66 3.67
C LEU A 102 6.79 9.52 2.80
N PHE A 103 5.47 9.48 2.58
CA PHE A 103 4.81 8.37 1.89
C PHE A 103 4.26 8.86 0.55
N PHE A 104 3.00 9.26 0.51
CA PHE A 104 2.34 9.69 -0.71
C PHE A 104 2.59 11.17 -0.98
N ALA A 105 3.84 11.63 -0.93
CA ALA A 105 4.18 13.02 -1.24
C ALA A 105 3.58 13.48 -2.59
N ALA A 106 3.11 14.73 -2.65
CA ALA A 106 2.67 15.33 -3.91
C ALA A 106 3.87 15.65 -4.83
N TYR A 107 5.06 15.87 -4.26
CA TYR A 107 6.30 16.19 -4.96
C TYR A 107 7.12 14.94 -5.29
N PHE A 108 6.52 14.13 -6.13
CA PHE A 108 7.12 12.91 -6.61
C PHE A 108 6.82 12.95 -8.14
N TRP A 109 7.58 12.24 -8.97
CA TRP A 109 7.15 11.90 -10.34
C TRP A 109 7.40 12.81 -11.55
N GLY A 110 8.21 13.89 -11.50
CA GLY A 110 8.71 14.55 -12.73
C GLY A 110 7.65 15.02 -13.75
N ARG A 111 6.39 15.16 -13.32
CA ARG A 111 5.31 15.87 -14.00
C ARG A 111 4.79 16.95 -13.06
N ALA A 112 4.24 18.02 -13.62
CA ALA A 112 3.42 18.94 -12.87
C ALA A 112 2.24 18.18 -12.25
N GLN A 113 2.34 17.94 -10.94
CA GLN A 113 1.31 17.67 -9.94
C GLN A 113 0.31 16.54 -10.25
N ILE A 114 0.49 15.38 -9.62
CA ILE A 114 -0.65 14.49 -9.30
C ILE A 114 -1.60 15.31 -8.42
N PHE A 115 -2.83 15.49 -8.87
CA PHE A 115 -3.83 16.27 -8.15
C PHE A 115 -4.65 15.35 -7.24
N ARG A 116 -4.80 15.74 -5.98
CA ARG A 116 -5.64 15.08 -4.98
C ARG A 116 -6.44 16.14 -4.28
N ASP A 117 -7.73 15.89 -4.14
CA ASP A 117 -8.70 16.85 -3.60
C ASP A 117 -9.47 16.18 -2.47
N PHE A 118 -8.75 15.90 -1.38
CA PHE A 118 -9.26 15.08 -0.28
C PHE A 118 -10.60 15.62 0.24
N ASP A 119 -11.56 14.72 0.43
CA ASP A 119 -12.91 15.00 0.93
C ASP A 119 -13.76 15.89 -0.01
N SER A 120 -13.37 16.09 -1.29
CA SER A 120 -14.15 16.91 -2.22
C SER A 120 -15.44 16.22 -2.68
N ASP A 121 -15.46 14.89 -2.69
CA ASP A 121 -16.62 14.08 -3.03
C ASP A 121 -17.34 13.62 -1.76
N SER A 122 -18.63 13.93 -1.64
CA SER A 122 -19.44 13.57 -0.47
C SER A 122 -19.62 12.06 -0.27
N SER A 123 -19.33 11.26 -1.30
CA SER A 123 -19.35 9.80 -1.27
C SER A 123 -18.01 9.22 -0.82
N GLY A 124 -17.00 10.06 -0.60
CA GLY A 124 -15.66 9.67 -0.22
C GLY A 124 -15.56 9.21 1.23
N GLU A 125 -15.03 8.01 1.43
CA GLU A 125 -14.66 7.49 2.75
C GLU A 125 -13.51 6.49 2.63
N LEU A 126 -12.69 6.40 3.66
CA LEU A 126 -11.69 5.35 3.76
C LEU A 126 -12.36 4.02 4.16
N LEU A 127 -11.70 2.89 3.88
CA LEU A 127 -12.12 1.59 4.41
C LEU A 127 -12.28 1.67 5.94
N ASN A 128 -13.16 0.87 6.51
CA ASN A 128 -13.30 0.72 7.97
C ASN A 128 -13.38 -0.77 8.35
N ASN A 129 -13.05 -1.10 9.59
CA ASN A 129 -12.99 -2.49 10.06
C ASN A 129 -14.34 -3.20 9.93
N ALA A 130 -15.44 -2.55 10.31
CA ALA A 130 -16.77 -3.16 10.24
C ALA A 130 -17.14 -3.59 8.81
N ARG A 131 -16.77 -2.79 7.81
CA ARG A 131 -17.00 -3.12 6.40
C ARG A 131 -16.08 -4.22 5.91
N ILE A 132 -14.79 -4.16 6.24
CA ILE A 132 -13.83 -5.23 5.91
C ILE A 132 -14.31 -6.55 6.50
N ASP A 133 -14.68 -6.57 7.79
CA ASP A 133 -15.16 -7.76 8.51
C ASP A 133 -16.45 -8.31 7.89
N TRP A 134 -17.35 -7.44 7.44
CA TRP A 134 -18.56 -7.87 6.73
C TRP A 134 -18.25 -8.54 5.40
N ILE A 135 -17.31 -7.99 4.61
CA ILE A 135 -16.92 -8.55 3.31
C ILE A 135 -16.22 -9.89 3.50
N ILE A 136 -15.20 -9.97 4.35
CA ILE A 136 -14.39 -11.20 4.49
C ILE A 136 -15.13 -12.36 5.10
N ASN A 137 -16.26 -12.11 5.77
CA ASN A 137 -17.13 -13.13 6.36
C ASN A 137 -18.45 -13.31 5.58
N SER A 138 -18.55 -12.75 4.37
CA SER A 138 -19.78 -12.79 3.60
C SER A 138 -19.99 -14.14 2.91
N PRO A 139 -21.10 -14.87 3.15
CA PRO A 139 -21.36 -16.14 2.48
C PRO A 139 -21.89 -15.94 1.05
N ASN A 140 -22.30 -14.72 0.70
CA ASN A 140 -22.79 -14.40 -0.62
C ASN A 140 -21.63 -13.99 -1.54
N LEU A 141 -21.40 -14.79 -2.58
CA LEU A 141 -20.40 -14.54 -3.63
C LEU A 141 -20.53 -13.15 -4.25
N ASP A 142 -21.77 -12.71 -4.48
CA ASP A 142 -22.04 -11.46 -5.19
C ASP A 142 -21.58 -10.23 -4.41
N HIS A 143 -21.47 -10.31 -3.07
CA HIS A 143 -20.95 -9.19 -2.27
C HIS A 143 -19.46 -8.91 -2.53
N VAL A 144 -18.72 -9.87 -3.08
CA VAL A 144 -17.27 -9.78 -3.28
C VAL A 144 -16.90 -9.72 -4.76
N ILE A 145 -17.54 -10.55 -5.59
CA ILE A 145 -17.25 -10.65 -7.02
C ILE A 145 -18.50 -10.53 -7.89
N GLY A 146 -19.58 -9.94 -7.40
CA GLY A 146 -20.82 -9.74 -8.17
C GLY A 146 -20.76 -8.55 -9.12
N THR A 147 -21.90 -8.29 -9.79
CA THR A 147 -22.06 -7.08 -10.61
C THR A 147 -22.57 -5.92 -9.76
N THR A 148 -21.89 -4.79 -9.87
CA THR A 148 -22.19 -3.56 -9.11
C THR A 148 -22.84 -2.48 -9.96
N MET A 149 -22.93 -2.67 -11.28
CA MET A 149 -23.79 -1.85 -12.15
C MET A 149 -24.52 -2.77 -13.14
N PRO A 150 -25.57 -3.48 -12.68
CA PRO A 150 -26.34 -4.34 -13.57
C PRO A 150 -26.99 -3.52 -14.70
N LEU A 151 -27.02 -4.08 -15.91
CA LEU A 151 -27.74 -3.50 -17.03
C LEU A 151 -29.26 -3.49 -16.75
N GLU A 152 -29.99 -2.57 -17.37
CA GLU A 152 -31.46 -2.44 -17.20
C GLU A 152 -32.23 -3.72 -17.56
N THR A 153 -31.65 -4.55 -18.42
CA THR A 153 -32.23 -5.83 -18.85
C THR A 153 -32.03 -6.97 -17.85
N CYS A 154 -31.28 -6.73 -16.77
CA CYS A 154 -30.89 -7.76 -15.84
C CYS A 154 -32.09 -8.24 -15.02
N PRO A 155 -32.45 -9.53 -15.05
CA PRO A 155 -33.59 -10.05 -14.28
C PRO A 155 -33.30 -10.20 -12.78
N MET A 156 -32.20 -9.62 -12.28
CA MET A 156 -31.76 -9.86 -10.90
C MET A 156 -32.67 -9.16 -9.89
N ASN A 157 -33.01 -9.90 -8.85
CA ASN A 157 -33.90 -9.51 -7.77
C ASN A 157 -33.16 -9.26 -6.44
N HIS A 158 -31.83 -9.07 -6.49
CA HIS A 158 -31.04 -8.75 -5.31
C HIS A 158 -30.76 -7.24 -5.23
N THR A 159 -30.77 -6.72 -4.01
CA THR A 159 -30.44 -5.33 -3.71
C THR A 159 -28.92 -5.15 -3.74
N LEU A 160 -28.45 -4.13 -4.45
CA LEU A 160 -27.05 -3.70 -4.41
C LEU A 160 -26.76 -3.19 -2.98
N ASP A 161 -25.88 -3.88 -2.26
CA ASP A 161 -25.48 -3.49 -0.91
C ASP A 161 -24.31 -2.49 -0.99
N PRO A 162 -24.37 -1.33 -0.34
CA PRO A 162 -23.29 -0.34 -0.38
C PRO A 162 -21.95 -0.85 0.18
N ARG A 163 -21.96 -1.98 0.90
CA ARG A 163 -20.75 -2.61 1.45
C ARG A 163 -20.07 -3.59 0.50
N MET A 164 -20.60 -3.80 -0.71
CA MET A 164 -19.93 -4.65 -1.72
C MET A 164 -18.46 -4.23 -1.91
N LEU A 165 -17.60 -5.18 -2.25
CA LEU A 165 -16.15 -4.95 -2.31
C LEU A 165 -15.79 -3.79 -3.25
N GLU A 166 -16.38 -3.73 -4.45
CA GLU A 166 -16.08 -2.69 -5.43
C GLU A 166 -16.56 -1.31 -4.97
N TYR A 167 -17.75 -1.17 -4.36
CA TYR A 167 -18.18 0.11 -3.79
C TYR A 167 -17.28 0.57 -2.63
N SER A 168 -16.92 -0.37 -1.74
CA SER A 168 -15.99 -0.09 -0.64
C SER A 168 -14.64 0.41 -1.13
N HIS A 169 -14.20 -0.12 -2.27
CA HIS A 169 -13.03 0.34 -3.00
C HIS A 169 -13.24 1.74 -3.60
N ASP A 170 -14.39 1.98 -4.25
CA ASP A 170 -14.71 3.23 -4.93
C ASP A 170 -14.76 4.40 -3.96
N TYR A 171 -15.28 4.19 -2.75
CA TYR A 171 -15.31 5.23 -1.74
C TYR A 171 -13.92 5.77 -1.38
N VAL A 172 -12.88 4.93 -1.40
CA VAL A 172 -11.50 5.39 -1.17
C VAL A 172 -10.99 6.19 -2.37
N HIS A 173 -11.35 5.80 -3.59
CA HIS A 173 -11.08 6.61 -4.79
C HIS A 173 -11.72 8.00 -4.67
N PHE A 174 -12.96 8.08 -4.20
CA PHE A 174 -13.68 9.34 -4.00
C PHE A 174 -13.12 10.16 -2.84
N PHE A 175 -12.67 9.51 -1.76
CA PHE A 175 -12.03 10.18 -0.62
C PHE A 175 -10.76 10.92 -1.05
N VAL A 176 -9.87 10.27 -1.81
CA VAL A 176 -8.65 10.90 -2.30
C VAL A 176 -8.95 11.89 -3.43
N SER A 177 -9.98 11.58 -4.24
CA SER A 177 -10.45 12.39 -5.36
C SER A 177 -9.34 12.72 -6.37
N GLY A 178 -9.49 13.81 -7.12
CA GLY A 178 -8.53 14.29 -8.11
C GLY A 178 -8.23 13.23 -9.18
N ASP A 179 -6.94 12.99 -9.44
CA ASP A 179 -6.50 11.97 -10.39
C ASP A 179 -6.92 10.56 -9.96
N LEU A 180 -6.84 10.24 -8.65
CA LEU A 180 -7.22 8.92 -8.13
C LEU A 180 -8.73 8.69 -8.26
N GLY A 181 -9.55 9.73 -8.12
CA GLY A 181 -11.01 9.62 -8.17
C GLY A 181 -11.63 9.35 -9.54
N ARG A 182 -10.84 9.28 -10.63
CA ARG A 182 -11.36 9.04 -11.98
C ARG A 182 -10.80 7.75 -12.57
N SER A 183 -11.66 6.86 -13.06
CA SER A 183 -11.25 5.53 -13.57
C SER A 183 -10.21 5.58 -14.70
N TYR A 184 -10.17 6.64 -15.51
CA TYR A 184 -9.22 6.77 -16.63
C TYR A 184 -7.86 7.35 -16.23
N SER A 185 -7.74 7.98 -15.06
CA SER A 185 -6.50 8.60 -14.57
C SER A 185 -6.00 7.99 -13.27
N SER A 186 -6.80 7.20 -12.57
CA SER A 186 -6.52 6.72 -11.22
C SER A 186 -5.19 5.99 -11.10
N SER A 187 -4.90 5.14 -12.06
CA SER A 187 -3.63 4.41 -12.15
C SER A 187 -2.40 5.29 -12.32
N ASN A 188 -2.53 6.57 -12.71
CA ASN A 188 -1.40 7.51 -12.73
C ASN A 188 -0.91 7.88 -11.32
N ASP A 189 -1.80 7.85 -10.33
CA ASP A 189 -1.47 8.06 -8.92
C ASP A 189 -0.97 6.74 -8.32
N VAL A 190 0.16 6.79 -7.61
CA VAL A 190 0.77 5.60 -7.00
C VAL A 190 -0.11 4.98 -5.91
N ILE A 191 -1.00 5.76 -5.28
CA ILE A 191 -1.95 5.25 -4.27
C ILE A 191 -2.77 4.09 -4.84
N PHE A 192 -3.08 4.12 -6.15
CA PHE A 192 -3.76 3.04 -6.87
C PHE A 192 -3.15 1.66 -6.56
N ILE A 193 -1.83 1.54 -6.62
CA ILE A 193 -1.13 0.25 -6.44
C ILE A 193 -1.36 -0.28 -5.02
N TYR A 194 -1.18 0.58 -4.01
CA TYR A 194 -1.30 0.19 -2.62
C TYR A 194 -2.74 -0.11 -2.21
N HIS A 195 -3.68 0.71 -2.71
CA HIS A 195 -5.12 0.53 -2.48
C HIS A 195 -5.62 -0.77 -3.10
N HIS A 196 -5.34 -1.01 -4.38
CA HIS A 196 -5.73 -2.28 -5.02
C HIS A 196 -5.03 -3.50 -4.41
N SER A 197 -3.82 -3.34 -3.85
CA SER A 197 -3.20 -4.43 -3.09
C SER A 197 -3.91 -4.73 -1.77
N MET A 198 -4.57 -3.74 -1.15
CA MET A 198 -5.46 -3.94 -0.01
C MET A 198 -6.78 -4.60 -0.43
N ILE A 199 -7.34 -4.21 -1.58
CA ILE A 199 -8.53 -4.89 -2.14
C ILE A 199 -8.23 -6.37 -2.44
N ASP A 200 -7.06 -6.68 -3.00
CA ASP A 200 -6.63 -8.08 -3.21
C ASP A 200 -6.41 -8.83 -1.89
N TRP A 201 -5.94 -8.14 -0.84
CA TRP A 201 -5.86 -8.71 0.51
C TRP A 201 -7.26 -9.08 1.04
N ILE A 202 -8.25 -8.18 0.90
CA ILE A 202 -9.64 -8.42 1.34
C ILE A 202 -10.23 -9.59 0.56
N PHE A 203 -10.06 -9.61 -0.76
CA PHE A 203 -10.54 -10.69 -1.62
C PHE A 203 -9.91 -12.03 -1.25
N GLU A 204 -8.59 -12.09 -1.07
CA GLU A 204 -7.93 -13.33 -0.69
C GLU A 204 -8.33 -13.80 0.71
N THR A 205 -8.51 -12.88 1.66
CA THR A 205 -8.96 -13.21 3.01
C THR A 205 -10.38 -13.77 2.99
N TRP A 206 -11.29 -13.17 2.21
CA TRP A 206 -12.64 -13.71 1.99
C TRP A 206 -12.60 -15.13 1.42
N ARG A 207 -11.79 -15.36 0.36
CA ARG A 207 -11.60 -16.70 -0.22
C ARG A 207 -11.12 -17.69 0.84
N GLN A 208 -10.21 -17.26 1.72
CA GLN A 208 -9.66 -18.09 2.79
C GLN A 208 -10.69 -18.46 3.85
N ASN A 209 -11.58 -17.54 4.22
CA ASN A 209 -12.59 -17.72 5.25
C ASN A 209 -13.84 -18.47 4.73
N MET A 210 -14.29 -18.14 3.52
CA MET A 210 -15.64 -18.50 3.04
C MET A 210 -15.65 -19.62 2.00
N GLN A 211 -14.50 -19.97 1.44
CA GLN A 211 -14.40 -20.96 0.37
C GLN A 211 -13.41 -22.08 0.70
N THR A 212 -13.79 -23.31 0.36
CA THR A 212 -12.85 -24.42 0.23
C THR A 212 -11.86 -24.15 -0.91
N ARG A 213 -10.71 -24.84 -0.89
CA ARG A 213 -9.71 -24.70 -1.96
C ARG A 213 -10.26 -25.00 -3.37
N THR A 214 -11.23 -25.91 -3.49
CA THR A 214 -11.87 -26.22 -4.78
C THR A 214 -12.82 -25.11 -5.23
N GLN A 215 -13.63 -24.58 -4.32
CA GLN A 215 -14.54 -23.45 -4.59
C GLN A 215 -13.76 -22.22 -5.05
N ARG A 216 -12.62 -21.94 -4.42
CA ARG A 216 -11.71 -20.85 -4.78
C ARG A 216 -11.32 -20.82 -6.25
N GLU A 217 -11.24 -21.98 -6.91
CA GLU A 217 -10.83 -22.11 -8.33
C GLU A 217 -11.99 -22.21 -9.31
N ARG A 218 -13.25 -22.27 -8.81
CA ARG A 218 -14.42 -22.58 -9.65
C ARG A 218 -15.58 -21.61 -9.48
N ASP A 219 -15.79 -21.09 -8.28
CA ASP A 219 -16.93 -20.24 -7.97
C ASP A 219 -16.73 -18.88 -8.61
N TYR A 220 -17.65 -18.53 -9.50
CA TYR A 220 -17.70 -17.26 -10.22
C TYR A 220 -19.16 -17.00 -10.62
N PRO A 221 -19.61 -15.73 -10.70
CA PRO A 221 -20.98 -15.44 -11.09
C PRO A 221 -21.32 -16.01 -12.46
N HIS A 222 -22.57 -16.46 -12.60
CA HIS A 222 -23.07 -16.99 -13.87
C HIS A 222 -23.00 -15.92 -14.96
N SER A 223 -22.59 -16.35 -16.16
CA SER A 223 -22.52 -15.46 -17.31
C SER A 223 -23.93 -15.15 -17.82
N ASP A 224 -24.33 -13.87 -17.75
CA ASP A 224 -25.60 -13.39 -18.27
C ASP A 224 -25.40 -12.03 -18.95
N GLU A 225 -25.47 -12.00 -20.28
CA GLU A 225 -25.29 -10.78 -21.09
C GLU A 225 -26.37 -9.73 -20.82
N ARG A 226 -27.49 -10.13 -20.22
CA ARG A 226 -28.54 -9.20 -19.78
C ARG A 226 -28.15 -8.45 -18.52
N CYS A 227 -27.14 -8.92 -17.77
CA CYS A 227 -26.73 -8.33 -16.50
C CYS A 227 -25.43 -7.54 -16.58
N PHE A 228 -24.44 -8.03 -17.32
CA PHE A 228 -23.18 -7.35 -17.50
C PHE A 228 -22.49 -7.79 -18.79
N PRO A 229 -21.58 -6.96 -19.33
CA PRO A 229 -20.96 -7.25 -20.61
C PRO A 229 -20.12 -8.54 -20.61
N ALA A 230 -20.05 -9.19 -21.78
CA ALA A 230 -19.43 -10.51 -21.92
C ALA A 230 -17.95 -10.58 -21.50
N TRP A 231 -17.20 -9.48 -21.56
CA TRP A 231 -15.79 -9.49 -21.12
C TRP A 231 -15.60 -9.73 -19.61
N HIS A 232 -16.67 -9.69 -18.80
CA HIS A 232 -16.63 -10.12 -17.39
C HIS A 232 -16.88 -11.62 -17.21
N PHE A 233 -17.17 -12.39 -18.26
CA PHE A 233 -17.45 -13.82 -18.13
C PHE A 233 -16.18 -14.61 -17.82
N ALA A 234 -16.31 -15.65 -16.99
CA ALA A 234 -15.21 -16.51 -16.54
C ALA A 234 -14.33 -17.02 -17.71
N GLU A 235 -14.99 -17.39 -18.81
CA GLU A 235 -14.38 -18.01 -20.00
C GLU A 235 -13.87 -17.00 -21.05
N ARG A 236 -13.95 -15.71 -20.75
CA ARG A 236 -13.55 -14.66 -21.69
C ARG A 236 -12.17 -14.10 -21.32
N PRO A 237 -11.36 -13.68 -22.33
CA PRO A 237 -10.11 -13.01 -22.09
C PRO A 237 -10.29 -11.74 -21.26
N MET A 238 -9.36 -11.52 -20.33
CA MET A 238 -9.25 -10.29 -19.59
C MET A 238 -8.82 -9.15 -20.54
N PRO A 239 -9.60 -8.05 -20.64
CA PRO A 239 -9.25 -6.94 -21.50
C PRO A 239 -7.81 -6.44 -21.27
N MET A 240 -7.03 -6.30 -22.34
CA MET A 240 -5.63 -5.84 -22.31
C MET A 240 -4.63 -6.75 -21.56
N LEU A 241 -5.07 -7.93 -21.10
CA LEU A 241 -4.25 -8.90 -20.36
C LEU A 241 -4.22 -10.27 -21.05
N ASP A 242 -4.50 -10.32 -22.35
CA ASP A 242 -4.42 -11.53 -23.17
C ASP A 242 -3.10 -12.30 -22.98
N PRO A 243 -3.13 -13.64 -23.08
CA PRO A 243 -4.29 -14.50 -23.35
C PRO A 243 -5.03 -14.96 -22.07
N PHE A 244 -4.83 -14.29 -20.92
CA PHE A 244 -5.41 -14.73 -19.63
C PHE A 244 -6.93 -14.58 -19.62
N LEU A 245 -7.65 -15.61 -19.16
CA LEU A 245 -9.10 -15.60 -18.98
C LEU A 245 -9.44 -15.14 -17.56
N ASN A 246 -10.64 -14.60 -17.35
CA ASN A 246 -11.13 -14.22 -16.02
C ASN A 246 -10.99 -15.35 -14.98
N ARG A 247 -11.39 -16.58 -15.34
CA ARG A 247 -11.28 -17.75 -14.46
C ARG A 247 -9.85 -18.09 -14.04
N ASP A 248 -8.84 -17.72 -14.84
CA ASP A 248 -7.45 -18.07 -14.54
C ASP A 248 -6.94 -17.32 -13.29
N ALA A 249 -7.47 -16.13 -13.01
CA ALA A 249 -7.16 -15.37 -11.79
C ALA A 249 -7.82 -15.91 -10.50
N LEU A 250 -8.66 -16.94 -10.63
CA LEU A 250 -9.18 -17.72 -9.50
C LEU A 250 -8.20 -18.81 -9.06
N SER A 251 -7.07 -19.03 -9.72
CA SER A 251 -6.15 -20.08 -9.32
C SER A 251 -5.61 -19.87 -7.89
N ASN A 252 -5.51 -20.93 -7.08
CA ASN A 252 -4.79 -20.86 -5.81
C ASN A 252 -3.28 -20.63 -6.02
N ALA A 253 -2.75 -20.88 -7.22
CA ALA A 253 -1.33 -20.72 -7.53
C ALA A 253 -0.81 -19.27 -7.33
N TYR A 254 -1.68 -18.26 -7.38
CA TYR A 254 -1.31 -16.88 -7.02
C TYR A 254 -0.73 -16.82 -5.60
N THR A 255 -1.41 -17.45 -4.66
CA THR A 255 -1.05 -17.41 -3.24
C THR A 255 -0.30 -18.62 -2.74
N ASP A 256 -0.23 -19.71 -3.52
CA ASP A 256 0.66 -20.84 -3.25
C ASP A 256 2.09 -20.54 -3.72
N GLU A 257 2.27 -19.95 -4.91
CA GLU A 257 3.57 -19.86 -5.59
C GLU A 257 4.11 -18.43 -5.74
N LEU A 258 3.25 -17.44 -6.00
CA LEU A 258 3.71 -16.12 -6.46
C LEU A 258 3.91 -15.11 -5.34
N TYR A 259 2.91 -14.96 -4.46
CA TYR A 259 2.99 -14.06 -3.32
C TYR A 259 2.19 -14.56 -2.12
N GLY A 260 2.40 -13.96 -0.96
CA GLY A 260 1.55 -14.10 0.22
C GLY A 260 1.40 -12.76 0.91
N PHE A 261 0.39 -12.63 1.75
CA PHE A 261 0.14 -11.44 2.54
C PHE A 261 0.62 -11.62 3.97
N ALA A 262 1.30 -10.60 4.50
CA ALA A 262 1.44 -10.47 5.95
C ALA A 262 0.10 -10.04 6.57
N SER A 263 -0.13 -10.48 7.81
CA SER A 263 -1.27 -10.06 8.60
C SER A 263 -1.31 -8.55 8.78
N ARG A 264 -2.53 -8.00 8.92
CA ARG A 264 -2.74 -6.60 9.26
C ARG A 264 -2.05 -6.27 10.60
N PRO A 265 -1.53 -5.05 10.79
CA PRO A 265 -0.93 -4.63 12.06
C PRO A 265 -1.92 -4.79 13.21
N ASN A 266 -1.46 -5.35 14.33
CA ASN A 266 -2.23 -5.49 15.55
C ASN A 266 -1.38 -5.12 16.76
N CYS A 267 -2.03 -4.91 17.90
CA CYS A 267 -1.38 -4.64 19.17
C CYS A 267 -2.18 -5.24 20.32
N SER A 268 -1.56 -5.28 21.49
CA SER A 268 -2.21 -5.69 22.74
C SER A 268 -1.87 -4.71 23.86
N ARG A 269 -2.41 -4.94 25.06
CA ARG A 269 -2.07 -4.11 26.23
C ARG A 269 -0.60 -4.29 26.64
N GLU A 270 -0.04 -5.47 26.36
CA GLU A 270 1.35 -5.85 26.63
C GLU A 270 2.31 -5.37 25.54
N ASN A 271 1.90 -5.42 24.26
CA ASN A 271 2.69 -4.93 23.15
C ASN A 271 1.96 -3.81 22.38
N GLN A 272 2.38 -2.57 22.62
CA GLN A 272 1.71 -1.35 22.15
C GLN A 272 2.37 -0.71 20.91
N ASP A 273 3.32 -1.38 20.25
CA ASP A 273 4.13 -0.78 19.18
C ASP A 273 3.55 -0.92 17.76
N CYS A 274 2.52 -1.77 17.58
CA CYS A 274 1.93 -2.08 16.27
C CYS A 274 2.92 -2.57 15.20
N GLY A 275 4.13 -2.98 15.60
CA GLY A 275 5.24 -3.29 14.72
C GLY A 275 5.71 -2.14 13.83
N SER A 276 5.35 -0.88 14.16
CA SER A 276 5.63 0.27 13.27
C SER A 276 5.74 1.59 14.03
N LYS A 277 6.79 2.36 13.73
CA LYS A 277 6.95 3.75 14.21
C LYS A 277 5.96 4.74 13.57
N TYR A 278 5.22 4.32 12.55
CA TYR A 278 4.21 5.12 11.85
C TYR A 278 2.78 4.79 12.29
N LEU A 279 2.63 3.81 13.18
CA LEU A 279 1.37 3.44 13.83
C LEU A 279 1.49 3.67 15.34
N PHE A 280 0.38 3.65 16.04
CA PHE A 280 0.33 3.54 17.49
C PHE A 280 -0.82 2.64 17.93
N CYS A 281 -0.70 2.02 19.10
CA CYS A 281 -1.76 1.22 19.68
C CYS A 281 -2.76 2.11 20.41
N PHE A 282 -4.01 2.10 19.97
CA PHE A 282 -5.12 2.68 20.72
C PHE A 282 -5.68 1.64 21.68
N ILE A 283 -5.87 2.04 22.94
CA ILE A 283 -6.32 1.15 24.00
C ILE A 283 -7.67 1.67 24.51
N PRO A 284 -8.79 1.05 24.13
CA PRO A 284 -10.10 1.43 24.62
C PRO A 284 -10.16 1.42 26.15
N LYS A 285 -10.95 2.35 26.71
CA LYS A 285 -11.22 2.42 28.16
C LYS A 285 -11.97 1.19 28.66
N SER A 286 -12.88 0.67 27.83
CA SER A 286 -13.62 -0.55 28.11
C SER A 286 -12.69 -1.75 27.98
N GLU A 287 -12.66 -2.62 28.98
CA GLU A 287 -11.93 -3.90 28.89
C GLU A 287 -12.59 -4.89 27.93
N ALA A 288 -13.86 -4.69 27.58
CA ALA A 288 -14.56 -5.52 26.60
C ALA A 288 -14.10 -5.26 25.15
N GLU A 289 -13.43 -4.13 24.89
CA GLU A 289 -12.91 -3.78 23.56
C GLU A 289 -11.42 -4.07 23.48
N ALA A 290 -11.02 -4.80 22.43
CA ALA A 290 -9.62 -5.13 22.18
C ALA A 290 -8.84 -3.88 21.71
N PRO A 291 -7.57 -3.72 22.13
CA PRO A 291 -6.68 -2.73 21.54
C PRO A 291 -6.53 -2.91 20.02
N TYR A 292 -6.34 -1.81 19.31
CA TYR A 292 -6.14 -1.84 17.86
C TYR A 292 -5.16 -0.76 17.40
N CYS A 293 -4.55 -1.00 16.25
CA CYS A 293 -3.59 -0.07 15.66
C CYS A 293 -4.29 1.07 14.94
N MET A 294 -3.71 2.26 15.06
CA MET A 294 -4.14 3.47 14.36
C MET A 294 -2.95 4.13 13.67
N SER A 295 -3.22 4.83 12.57
CA SER A 295 -2.22 5.63 11.86
C SER A 295 -1.73 6.79 12.71
N LYS A 296 -0.45 7.16 12.59
CA LYS A 296 0.03 8.43 13.18
C LYS A 296 -0.39 9.62 12.33
N VAL A 297 -0.48 10.77 12.98
CA VAL A 297 -0.81 12.07 12.38
C VAL A 297 0.49 12.80 11.97
N LYS A 298 0.46 13.44 10.81
CA LYS A 298 1.56 14.28 10.29
C LYS A 298 1.70 15.58 11.10
N MET A 299 2.86 16.21 11.02
CA MET A 299 3.10 17.49 11.71
C MET A 299 2.06 18.56 11.33
N GLY A 300 1.52 19.27 12.32
CA GLY A 300 0.47 20.28 12.16
C GLY A 300 -0.96 19.74 11.98
N GLY A 301 -1.11 18.41 11.82
CA GLY A 301 -2.40 17.75 11.68
C GLY A 301 -3.19 17.67 12.98
N ASP A 302 -4.49 17.44 12.85
CA ASP A 302 -5.45 17.30 13.94
C ASP A 302 -5.26 15.98 14.72
N CYS A 303 -5.11 16.10 16.03
CA CYS A 303 -4.97 15.00 16.97
C CYS A 303 -5.95 15.10 18.15
N THR A 304 -7.04 15.85 17.97
CA THR A 304 -8.07 16.09 19.00
C THR A 304 -8.64 14.78 19.54
N GLY A 305 -8.69 14.64 20.87
CA GLY A 305 -9.16 13.43 21.55
C GLY A 305 -8.12 12.31 21.67
N LEU A 306 -6.92 12.51 21.12
CA LEU A 306 -5.81 11.56 21.14
C LEU A 306 -4.59 12.07 21.91
N GLU A 307 -4.75 13.10 22.75
CA GLU A 307 -3.68 13.80 23.48
C GLU A 307 -2.85 12.88 24.38
N LYS A 308 -3.46 11.79 24.87
CA LYS A 308 -2.83 10.81 25.75
C LYS A 308 -2.02 9.74 25.01
N TYR A 309 -2.09 9.72 23.68
CA TYR A 309 -1.45 8.72 22.84
C TYR A 309 -0.26 9.31 22.07
N PRO A 310 0.73 8.49 21.68
CA PRO A 310 1.84 8.93 20.82
C PRO A 310 1.42 9.05 19.35
N VAL A 311 0.28 9.72 19.11
CA VAL A 311 -0.40 9.87 17.81
C VAL A 311 0.42 10.68 16.81
N CYS A 312 1.20 11.66 17.27
CA CYS A 312 1.97 12.53 16.38
C CYS A 312 3.28 11.87 15.94
N TYR A 313 3.52 11.82 14.62
CA TYR A 313 4.79 11.34 14.10
C TYR A 313 5.92 12.34 14.38
N ARG A 314 6.93 11.95 15.17
CA ARG A 314 8.05 12.80 15.60
C ARG A 314 7.61 14.12 16.28
N GLY A 315 6.48 14.07 16.98
CA GLY A 315 5.90 15.23 17.64
C GLY A 315 5.06 14.83 18.84
N ILE A 316 4.40 15.82 19.43
CA ILE A 316 3.47 15.64 20.54
C ILE A 316 2.15 16.33 20.21
N CYS A 317 1.05 15.71 20.66
CA CYS A 317 -0.27 16.29 20.51
C CYS A 317 -0.49 17.33 21.61
N ARG A 318 -0.82 18.56 21.24
CA ARG A 318 -1.09 19.64 22.18
C ARG A 318 -2.31 20.43 21.79
N GLU A 319 -3.08 20.80 22.81
CA GLU A 319 -4.19 21.73 22.66
C GLU A 319 -3.67 23.09 22.17
N THR A 320 -4.30 23.60 21.14
CA THR A 320 -4.04 24.95 20.62
C THR A 320 -5.00 25.95 21.28
N ALA A 321 -4.72 27.24 21.16
CA ALA A 321 -5.58 28.30 21.69
C ALA A 321 -7.03 28.32 21.13
N ARG A 322 -7.36 27.41 20.19
CA ARG A 322 -8.66 27.29 19.51
C ARG A 322 -9.48 26.05 19.93
N VAL A 323 -9.17 25.39 21.05
CA VAL A 323 -9.86 24.17 21.54
C VAL A 323 -9.71 22.95 20.60
N GLU A 324 -8.80 23.02 19.64
CA GLU A 324 -8.40 21.88 18.79
C GLU A 324 -6.97 21.47 19.16
N SER A 325 -6.70 20.17 19.23
CA SER A 325 -5.34 19.66 19.47
C SER A 325 -4.63 19.37 18.15
N ARG A 326 -3.37 19.78 18.03
CA ARG A 326 -2.55 19.55 16.83
C ARG A 326 -1.19 18.96 17.15
N CYS A 327 -0.58 18.35 16.14
CA CYS A 327 0.77 17.80 16.25
C CYS A 327 1.85 18.89 16.17
N HIS A 328 2.61 19.05 17.24
CA HIS A 328 3.70 20.02 17.37
C HIS A 328 5.07 19.35 17.55
N PRO A 329 6.17 20.03 17.19
CA PRO A 329 7.51 19.51 17.45
C PRO A 329 7.74 19.27 18.94
N ILE A 330 8.55 18.26 19.25
CA ILE A 330 8.97 18.01 20.64
C ILE A 330 9.81 19.21 21.09
N PRO A 331 9.47 19.90 22.20
CA PRO A 331 10.24 21.02 22.72
C PRO A 331 11.69 20.60 23.00
N GLU A 332 12.63 21.51 22.72
CA GLU A 332 14.07 21.25 22.83
C GLU A 332 14.50 20.79 24.24
N GLU A 333 13.76 21.15 25.29
CA GLU A 333 14.03 20.76 26.69
C GLU A 333 13.84 19.25 26.98
N HIS A 334 13.18 18.50 26.07
CA HIS A 334 12.94 17.05 26.20
C HIS A 334 13.57 16.21 25.09
N GLN A 335 14.46 16.79 24.28
CA GLN A 335 15.29 15.99 23.38
C GLN A 335 16.36 15.30 24.23
N GLU A 336 16.21 14.00 24.49
CA GLU A 336 17.31 13.19 25.01
C GLU A 336 18.48 13.29 24.03
N ASN A 337 19.48 14.10 24.40
CA ASN A 337 20.76 14.17 23.70
C ASN A 337 21.42 12.78 23.80
N PRO A 338 21.62 12.04 22.69
CA PRO A 338 22.26 10.72 22.74
C PRO A 338 23.77 10.77 23.07
N THR A 339 24.32 11.93 23.41
CA THR A 339 25.77 12.14 23.55
C THR A 339 26.10 13.02 24.75
N LYS A 340 25.81 12.56 25.97
CA LYS A 340 26.56 12.95 27.18
C LYS A 340 26.66 11.80 28.20
N THR A 341 27.05 10.61 27.76
CA THR A 341 27.74 9.68 28.68
C THR A 341 29.18 10.15 28.84
N LYS A 342 29.49 10.65 30.03
CA LYS A 342 30.86 10.88 30.49
C LYS A 342 31.56 9.53 30.63
N GLU A 343 32.29 9.12 29.60
CA GLU A 343 33.49 8.28 29.74
C GLU A 343 34.63 8.94 28.96
N SER A 344 35.30 9.86 29.66
CA SER A 344 36.61 10.37 29.28
C SER A 344 37.68 9.59 30.03
N GLU A 345 38.02 8.38 29.58
CA GLU A 345 39.34 7.81 29.84
C GLU A 345 39.88 7.05 28.62
N LYS A 346 40.92 7.67 28.03
CA LYS A 346 42.06 7.03 27.36
C LYS A 346 41.79 6.16 26.13
N LEU A 347 41.70 6.79 24.97
CA LEU A 347 42.22 6.22 23.72
C LEU A 347 43.40 7.04 23.18
N LYS A 348 44.55 6.36 23.04
CA LYS A 348 45.82 6.90 22.54
C LYS A 348 45.67 7.41 21.10
N LYS A 349 46.24 8.60 20.82
CA LYS A 349 46.34 9.21 19.49
C LYS A 349 46.95 8.23 18.46
N PRO A 350 46.43 8.16 17.21
CA PRO A 350 47.11 7.42 16.15
C PRO A 350 48.36 8.19 15.68
N LYS A 351 49.44 7.45 15.43
CA LYS A 351 50.71 7.97 14.89
C LYS A 351 50.48 8.51 13.48
N LYS A 352 51.04 9.69 13.21
CA LYS A 352 51.08 10.32 11.88
C LYS A 352 51.71 9.37 10.85
N PHE A 353 51.00 9.16 9.74
CA PHE A 353 51.53 8.54 8.53
C PHE A 353 52.57 9.50 7.90
N ASN A 354 53.74 8.96 7.54
CA ASN A 354 54.82 9.70 6.90
C ASN A 354 54.89 9.28 5.42
N PRO A 355 55.00 10.18 4.44
CA PRO A 355 55.08 9.80 3.02
C PRO A 355 56.40 9.08 2.73
N LEU A 356 56.31 7.98 1.98
CA LEU A 356 57.45 7.20 1.48
C LEU A 356 58.32 8.05 0.55
N LYS A 357 59.63 8.03 0.80
CA LYS A 357 60.67 8.60 -0.06
C LYS A 357 60.85 7.72 -1.30
N GLU A 358 60.80 8.33 -2.48
CA GLU A 358 61.22 7.72 -3.74
C GLU A 358 62.72 7.45 -3.73
N HIS A 359 63.12 6.24 -4.17
CA HIS A 359 64.51 5.89 -4.48
C HIS A 359 64.66 5.66 -5.99
N PRO A 360 65.76 6.13 -6.62
CA PRO A 360 65.89 6.21 -8.06
C PRO A 360 66.23 4.85 -8.70
N LEU A 361 65.60 4.61 -9.86
CA LEU A 361 65.87 3.49 -10.76
C LEU A 361 67.30 3.56 -11.32
N LYS A 362 68.11 2.54 -11.03
CA LYS A 362 69.40 2.28 -11.71
C LYS A 362 69.12 1.77 -13.13
N LYS A 363 69.58 2.52 -14.13
CA LYS A 363 69.71 2.08 -15.53
C LYS A 363 70.83 1.04 -15.62
N ASN A 364 70.50 -0.19 -16.00
CA ASN A 364 71.48 -1.12 -16.58
C ASN A 364 71.12 -1.38 -18.05
N LYS A 365 72.03 -0.97 -18.92
CA LYS A 365 72.11 -1.33 -20.35
C LYS A 365 72.45 -2.81 -20.48
N LEU A 366 71.99 -3.43 -21.58
CA LEU A 366 72.66 -4.51 -22.35
C LEU A 366 71.79 -4.82 -23.61
N PRO A 367 72.36 -5.41 -24.69
CA PRO A 367 72.84 -4.68 -25.86
C PRO A 367 72.07 -4.98 -27.17
N GLU A 368 72.32 -4.18 -28.20
CA GLU A 368 71.95 -4.45 -29.60
C GLU A 368 72.90 -5.48 -30.26
N ALA A 369 72.32 -6.38 -31.05
CA ALA A 369 72.81 -7.08 -32.26
C ALA A 369 71.93 -8.35 -32.41
N MET A 370 71.40 -8.77 -33.56
CA MET A 370 71.73 -8.55 -34.96
C MET A 370 70.48 -8.84 -35.81
#